data_AF-A0A7C1WFL6-F1
#
_entry.id   AF-A0A7C1WFL6-F1
#
_cell.length_a   1.000
_cell.length_b   1.000
_cell.length_c   1.000
_cell.angle_alpha   90.00
_cell.angle_beta   90.00
_cell.angle_gamma   90.00
#
_symmetry.space_group_name_H-M   'P 1'
#
loop_
_entity.id
_entity.type
_entity.pdbx_description
1 polymer ?
#
loop_
_entity_poly.entity_id
_entity_poly.type
_entity_poly.pdbx_seq_one_letter_code
_entity_poly.pdbx_strand_id
1 'polypeptide(L)'
;MKDNDDGSDIEIKYKSLSERRDQLKLDHGTVTAHLEARQKNLKKYMDECRGLGFDPDNLETEIIRLRNVIELKMSTFEAELEASEKIIKPMLDDVRRG
;
A
#
# COMPACT_ATOMS: atom_id res chain seq x y z
N MET A 1 46.79 20.38 -46.09
CA MET A 1 45.76 20.94 -45.19
C MET A 1 44.69 19.87 -44.98
N LYS A 2 44.92 18.92 -44.07
CA LYS A 2 43.92 17.88 -43.72
C LYS A 2 43.87 17.56 -42.21
N ASP A 3 44.68 18.23 -41.39
CA ASP A 3 44.88 17.83 -39.98
C ASP A 3 44.12 18.70 -38.96
N ASN A 4 43.41 19.76 -39.41
CA ASN A 4 42.67 20.65 -38.51
C ASN A 4 41.21 20.23 -38.25
N ASP A 5 40.69 19.23 -38.98
CA ASP A 5 39.28 18.81 -38.89
C ASP A 5 39.08 17.74 -37.81
N ASP A 6 39.95 16.72 -37.80
CA ASP A 6 39.90 15.58 -36.86
C ASP A 6 40.08 16.01 -35.39
N GLY A 7 40.90 17.02 -35.12
CA GLY A 7 41.10 17.55 -33.76
C GLY A 7 39.85 18.21 -33.19
N SER A 8 39.10 18.95 -34.02
CA SER A 8 37.84 19.58 -33.61
C SER A 8 36.74 18.54 -33.38
N ASP A 9 36.75 17.49 -34.18
CA ASP A 9 35.74 16.43 -34.15
C ASP A 9 35.89 15.53 -32.91
N ILE A 10 37.13 15.31 -32.45
CA ILE A 10 37.45 14.65 -31.18
C ILE A 10 37.03 15.53 -29.99
N GLU A 11 37.29 16.83 -30.05
CA GLU A 11 36.95 17.76 -28.96
C GLU A 11 35.43 17.87 -28.76
N ILE A 12 34.66 17.91 -29.85
CA ILE A 12 33.19 17.90 -29.81
C ILE A 12 32.66 16.60 -29.21
N LYS A 13 33.22 15.44 -29.62
CA LYS A 13 32.83 14.12 -29.07
C LYS A 13 33.15 14.02 -27.58
N TYR A 14 34.33 14.48 -27.16
CA TYR A 14 34.71 14.51 -25.75
C TYR A 14 33.76 15.38 -24.93
N LYS A 15 33.41 16.58 -25.42
CA LYS A 15 32.48 17.48 -24.75
C LYS A 15 31.09 16.84 -24.60
N SER A 16 30.56 16.25 -25.67
CA SER A 16 29.27 15.54 -25.63
C SER A 16 29.27 14.37 -24.64
N LEU A 17 30.36 13.58 -24.60
CA LEU A 17 30.51 12.50 -23.63
C LEU A 17 30.61 13.02 -22.18
N SER A 18 31.30 14.14 -21.96
CA SER A 18 31.38 14.77 -20.63
C SER A 18 30.01 15.26 -20.18
N GLU A 19 29.28 15.97 -21.03
CA GLU A 19 27.92 16.44 -20.75
C GLU A 19 26.98 15.26 -20.43
N ARG A 20 27.06 14.19 -21.23
CA ARG A 20 26.28 12.97 -20.99
C ARG A 20 26.65 12.28 -19.67
N ARG A 21 27.94 12.20 -19.34
CA ARG A 21 28.40 11.66 -18.05
C ARG A 21 27.86 12.47 -16.88
N ASP A 22 27.91 13.79 -16.99
CA ASP A 22 27.47 14.68 -15.91
C ASP A 22 25.95 14.64 -15.74
N GLN A 23 25.20 14.53 -16.85
CA GLN A 23 23.77 14.23 -16.80
C GLN A 23 23.47 12.89 -16.13
N LEU A 24 24.19 11.82 -16.50
CA LEU A 24 24.01 10.50 -15.89
C LEU A 24 24.28 10.51 -14.38
N LYS A 25 25.25 11.30 -13.91
CA LYS A 25 25.51 11.47 -12.47
C LYS A 25 24.34 12.15 -11.76
N LEU A 26 23.75 13.17 -12.37
CA LEU A 26 22.57 13.85 -11.83
C LEU A 26 21.36 12.91 -11.80
N ASP A 27 21.12 12.16 -12.87
CA ASP A 27 20.04 11.19 -12.96
C ASP A 27 20.20 10.09 -11.90
N HIS A 28 21.42 9.55 -11.76
CA HIS A 28 21.75 8.57 -10.73
C HIS A 28 21.47 9.12 -9.32
N GLY A 29 21.88 10.35 -9.04
CA GLY A 29 21.62 11.02 -7.76
C GLY A 29 20.11 11.14 -7.48
N THR A 30 19.34 11.53 -8.50
CA THR A 30 17.87 11.65 -8.40
C THR A 30 17.20 10.30 -8.13
N VAL A 31 17.58 9.26 -8.89
CA VAL A 31 17.05 7.90 -8.72
C VAL A 31 17.40 7.34 -7.34
N THR A 32 18.61 7.59 -6.86
CA THR A 32 19.05 7.17 -5.53
C THR A 32 18.22 7.84 -4.44
N ALA A 33 18.03 9.16 -4.51
CA ALA A 33 17.21 9.89 -3.55
C ALA A 33 15.74 9.41 -3.57
N HIS A 34 15.20 9.11 -4.75
CA HIS A 34 13.85 8.54 -4.87
C HIS A 34 13.77 7.15 -4.24
N LEU A 35 14.77 6.29 -4.43
CA LEU A 35 14.82 4.97 -3.84
C LEU A 35 14.83 5.05 -2.30
N GLU A 36 15.69 5.90 -1.73
CA GLU A 36 15.76 6.11 -0.27
C GLU A 36 14.43 6.60 0.30
N ALA A 37 13.79 7.57 -0.37
CA ALA A 37 12.49 8.07 0.05
C ALA A 37 11.41 6.97 -0.01
N ARG A 38 11.41 6.14 -1.05
CA ARG A 38 10.48 5.02 -1.18
C ARG A 38 10.71 3.95 -0.13
N GLN A 39 11.96 3.61 0.18
CA GLN A 39 12.31 2.66 1.24
C GLN A 39 11.84 3.16 2.61
N LYS A 40 12.06 4.45 2.91
CA LYS A 40 11.59 5.07 4.16
C LYS A 40 10.06 5.01 4.27
N ASN A 41 9.35 5.32 3.19
CA ASN A 41 7.89 5.25 3.16
C ASN A 41 7.38 3.82 3.31
N LEU A 42 8.01 2.84 2.63
CA LEU A 42 7.65 1.43 2.77
C LEU A 42 7.78 0.97 4.22
N LYS A 43 8.92 1.26 4.86
CA LYS A 43 9.13 0.95 6.28
C LYS A 43 8.06 1.59 7.16
N LYS A 44 7.75 2.88 6.94
CA LYS A 44 6.70 3.58 7.67
C LYS A 44 5.35 2.86 7.57
N TYR A 45 4.93 2.47 6.36
CA TYR A 45 3.65 1.78 6.17
C TYR A 45 3.64 0.37 6.78
N MET A 46 4.76 -0.35 6.73
CA MET A 46 4.89 -1.64 7.41
C MET A 46 4.78 -1.50 8.93
N ASP A 47 5.44 -0.48 9.50
CA ASP A 47 5.38 -0.20 10.93
C ASP A 47 3.96 0.23 11.36
N GLU A 48 3.25 1.02 10.54
CA GLU A 48 1.84 1.37 10.75
C GLU A 48 0.93 0.14 10.72
N CYS A 49 1.10 -0.77 9.76
CA CYS A 49 0.34 -2.03 9.69
C CYS A 49 0.55 -2.86 10.96
N ARG A 50 1.80 -3.02 11.39
CA ARG A 50 2.15 -3.73 12.63
C ARG A 50 1.58 -3.05 13.86
N GLY A 51 1.58 -1.71 13.90
CA GLY A 51 0.95 -0.92 14.97
C GLY A 51 -0.56 -1.10 15.07
N LEU A 52 -1.23 -1.37 13.94
CA LEU A 52 -2.65 -1.73 13.88
C LEU A 52 -2.91 -3.22 14.19
N GLY A 53 -1.87 -4.00 14.50
CA GLY A 53 -1.97 -5.42 14.79
C GLY A 53 -2.06 -6.32 13.55
N PHE A 54 -1.75 -5.79 12.36
CA PHE A 54 -1.70 -6.55 11.12
C PHE A 54 -0.28 -6.96 10.77
N ASP A 55 -0.13 -8.13 10.19
CA ASP A 55 1.13 -8.54 9.56
C ASP A 55 1.18 -7.99 8.12
N PRO A 56 2.03 -6.98 7.83
CA PRO A 56 2.16 -6.44 6.47
C PRO A 56 2.68 -7.47 5.46
N ASP A 57 3.39 -8.50 5.93
CA ASP A 57 3.95 -9.55 5.08
C ASP A 57 2.88 -10.61 4.74
N ASN A 58 1.70 -10.58 5.39
CA ASN A 58 0.64 -11.55 5.21
C ASN A 58 -0.78 -10.95 5.26
N LEU A 59 -0.96 -9.76 4.66
CA LEU A 59 -2.23 -9.03 4.67
C LEU A 59 -3.40 -9.83 4.10
N GLU A 60 -3.17 -10.72 3.13
CA GLU A 60 -4.22 -11.57 2.56
C GLU A 60 -4.81 -12.52 3.61
N THR A 61 -3.95 -13.15 4.42
CA THR A 61 -4.39 -14.01 5.53
C THR A 61 -5.14 -13.20 6.58
N GLU A 62 -4.68 -11.99 6.90
CA GLU A 62 -5.38 -11.11 7.84
C GLU A 62 -6.76 -10.68 7.33
N ILE A 63 -6.90 -10.40 6.03
CA ILE A 63 -8.19 -10.09 5.41
C ILE A 63 -9.15 -11.28 5.52
N ILE A 64 -8.67 -12.50 5.23
CA ILE A 64 -9.48 -13.73 5.36
C ILE A 64 -9.91 -13.92 6.81
N ARG A 65 -8.99 -13.78 7.77
CA ARG A 65 -9.29 -13.88 9.20
C ARG A 65 -10.36 -12.88 9.63
N LEU A 66 -10.24 -11.62 9.22
CA LEU A 66 -11.22 -10.58 9.54
C LEU A 66 -12.60 -10.88 8.93
N ARG A 67 -12.66 -11.37 7.68
CA ARG A 67 -13.93 -11.77 7.04
C ARG A 67 -14.62 -12.86 7.85
N ASN A 68 -13.90 -13.90 8.26
CA ASN A 68 -14.46 -14.98 9.07
C ASN A 68 -14.98 -14.48 10.43
N VAL A 69 -14.27 -13.54 11.07
CA VAL A 69 -14.73 -12.93 12.33
C VAL A 69 -16.02 -12.13 12.13
N ILE A 70 -16.14 -11.40 11.03
CA ILE A 70 -17.35 -10.64 10.71
C ILE A 70 -18.52 -11.58 10.46
N GLU A 71 -18.33 -12.62 9.63
CA GLU A 71 -19.36 -13.62 9.35
C GLU A 71 -19.87 -14.27 10.63
N LEU A 72 -18.97 -14.71 11.52
CA LEU A 72 -19.36 -15.31 12.80
C LEU A 72 -20.14 -14.33 13.68
N LYS A 73 -19.71 -13.07 13.78
CA LYS A 73 -20.41 -12.05 14.57
C LYS A 73 -21.79 -11.75 14.00
N MET A 74 -21.91 -11.68 12.68
CA MET A 74 -23.21 -11.47 12.01
C MET A 74 -24.16 -12.63 12.29
N SER A 75 -23.71 -13.87 12.13
CA SER A 75 -24.54 -15.04 12.45
C SER A 75 -24.95 -15.08 13.92
N THR A 76 -24.07 -14.65 14.83
CA THR A 76 -24.39 -14.56 16.26
C THR A 76 -25.48 -13.52 16.52
N PHE A 77 -25.35 -12.32 15.94
CA PHE A 77 -26.36 -11.28 16.08
C PHE A 77 -27.71 -11.65 15.46
N GLU A 78 -27.71 -12.31 14.31
CA GLU A 78 -28.94 -12.81 13.69
C GLU A 78 -29.66 -13.81 14.60
N ALA A 79 -28.93 -14.75 15.20
CA ALA A 79 -29.50 -15.72 16.14
C ALA A 79 -30.04 -15.06 17.43
N GLU A 80 -29.30 -14.09 18.00
CA GLU A 80 -29.74 -13.33 19.17
C GLU A 80 -31.00 -12.50 18.88
N LEU A 81 -31.07 -11.91 17.68
CA LEU A 81 -32.22 -11.13 17.24
C LEU A 81 -33.44 -12.02 17.04
N GLU A 82 -33.29 -13.18 16.37
CA GLU A 82 -34.38 -14.15 16.21
C GLU A 82 -34.88 -14.66 17.57
N ALA A 83 -33.97 -14.95 18.50
CA ALA A 83 -34.32 -15.37 19.86
C ALA A 83 -35.10 -14.28 20.60
N SER A 84 -34.64 -13.03 20.50
CA SER A 84 -35.29 -11.88 21.12
C SER A 84 -36.69 -11.63 20.53
N GLU A 85 -36.83 -11.73 19.21
CA GLU A 85 -38.13 -11.61 18.53
C GLU A 85 -39.11 -12.70 18.98
N LYS A 86 -38.66 -13.94 19.14
CA LYS A 86 -39.49 -15.04 19.65
C LYS A 86 -40.01 -14.79 21.06
N ILE A 87 -39.24 -14.09 21.90
CA ILE A 87 -39.66 -13.72 23.26
C ILE A 87 -40.64 -12.55 23.23
N ILE A 88 -40.36 -11.53 22.43
CA ILE A 88 -41.14 -10.28 22.42
C ILE A 88 -42.48 -10.44 21.69
N LYS A 89 -42.55 -11.19 20.59
CA LYS A 89 -43.79 -11.34 19.79
C LYS A 89 -45.01 -11.77 20.62
N PRO A 90 -44.95 -12.83 21.44
CA PRO A 90 -46.07 -13.24 22.28
C PRO A 90 -46.49 -12.15 23.27
N MET A 91 -45.53 -11.47 23.90
CA MET A 91 -45.83 -10.38 24.84
C MET A 91 -46.55 -9.21 24.14
N LEU A 92 -46.16 -8.91 22.91
CA LEU A 92 -46.75 -7.86 22.09
C LEU A 92 -48.16 -8.23 21.62
N ASP A 93 -48.39 -9.51 21.31
CA ASP A 93 -49.71 -10.03 20.96
C ASP A 93 -50.66 -10.03 22.17
N ASP A 94 -50.17 -10.34 23.37
CA ASP A 94 -50.95 -10.29 24.62
C ASP A 94 -51.39 -8.86 24.94
N VAL A 95 -50.50 -7.87 24.80
CA VAL A 95 -50.83 -6.44 24.97
C VAL A 95 -51.87 -5.96 23.96
N ARG A 96 -51.91 -6.54 22.75
CA ARG A 96 -52.88 -6.17 21.71
C ARG A 96 -54.25 -6.82 21.88
N ARG A 97 -54.34 -7.92 22.64
CA ARG A 97 -55.58 -8.67 22.89
C ARG A 97 -56.28 -8.28 24.19
N GLY A 98 -55.54 -7.70 25.15
CA GLY A 98 -56.09 -7.08 26.36
C GLY A 98 -56.56 -5.65 26.11
#